data_AF-D0TZ52-F1
#
_entry.id   AF-D0TZ52-F1
#
_cell.length_a   1.000
_cell.length_b   1.000
_cell.length_c   1.000
_cell.angle_alpha   90.00
_cell.angle_beta   90.00
_cell.angle_gamma   90.00
#
_symmetry.space_group_name_H-M   'P 1'
#
loop_
_entity.id
_entity.type
_entity.pdbx_description
1 polymer ?
#
loop_
_entity_poly.entity_id
_entity_poly.type
_entity_poly.pdbx_seq_one_letter_code
_entity_poly.pdbx_strand_id
1 'polypeptide(L)'
;EYISPSTTTKQLYDQYQKTLGIDIWSSHYERMHENLRKLKEINRNLRRQIRQRLGESLNDLSFDELRGLEQDMENSLKFIRDRKYRVISNQIDTYKKKLRNVEEIHRNLLHEFAAREEDPHYGLVENEGVYNSVLGFSHGGPSTLALCLQPNLHTGVALDHPMTYSLLE
;
A
#
# COMPACT_ATOMS: atom_id res chain seq x y z
N GLU A 1 -6.97 -51.67 4.82
CA GLU A 1 -8.25 -52.31 4.46
C GLU A 1 -7.95 -53.61 3.75
N TYR A 2 -8.52 -54.73 4.18
CA TYR A 2 -8.29 -56.04 3.56
C TYR A 2 -9.24 -56.20 2.37
N ILE A 3 -8.69 -56.34 1.17
CA ILE A 3 -9.42 -56.56 -0.08
C ILE A 3 -8.94 -57.92 -0.62
N SER A 4 -9.85 -58.84 -0.88
CA SER A 4 -9.48 -60.13 -1.48
C SER A 4 -8.79 -59.88 -2.84
N PRO A 5 -7.66 -60.54 -3.17
CA PRO A 5 -6.90 -60.27 -4.40
C PRO A 5 -7.72 -60.37 -5.69
N SER A 6 -8.85 -61.09 -5.64
CA SER A 6 -9.77 -61.33 -6.75
C SER A 6 -10.93 -60.33 -6.88
N THR A 7 -11.16 -59.46 -5.89
CA THR A 7 -12.34 -58.59 -5.84
C THR A 7 -11.94 -57.18 -5.46
N THR A 8 -12.11 -56.21 -6.36
CA THR A 8 -11.82 -54.81 -6.04
C THR A 8 -12.92 -54.19 -5.17
N THR A 9 -12.60 -53.25 -4.29
CA THR A 9 -13.58 -52.52 -3.45
C THR A 9 -14.77 -51.98 -4.25
N LYS A 10 -14.52 -51.44 -5.45
CA LYS A 10 -15.58 -51.01 -6.39
C LYS A 10 -16.52 -52.16 -6.77
N GLN A 11 -15.98 -53.32 -7.13
CA GLN A 11 -16.78 -54.50 -7.52
C GLN A 11 -17.66 -54.98 -6.36
N LEU A 12 -17.18 -54.85 -5.12
CA LEU A 12 -17.92 -55.19 -3.91
C LEU A 12 -19.13 -54.25 -3.71
N TYR A 13 -18.93 -52.93 -3.85
CA TYR A 13 -20.03 -51.96 -3.84
C TYR A 13 -21.02 -52.18 -5.00
N ASP A 14 -20.54 -52.42 -6.22
CA ASP A 14 -21.37 -52.68 -7.39
C ASP A 14 -22.24 -53.94 -7.22
N GLN A 15 -21.68 -55.02 -6.66
CA GLN A 15 -22.44 -56.23 -6.34
C GLN A 15 -23.48 -55.97 -5.25
N TYR A 16 -23.13 -55.24 -4.20
CA TYR A 16 -24.04 -54.88 -3.11
C TYR A 16 -25.25 -54.06 -3.61
N GLN A 17 -25.01 -53.07 -4.49
CA GLN A 17 -26.08 -52.30 -5.11
C GLN A 17 -26.96 -53.16 -6.04
N LYS A 18 -26.38 -54.09 -6.79
CA LYS A 18 -27.13 -54.98 -7.71
C LYS A 18 -27.99 -56.01 -6.96
N THR A 19 -27.50 -56.57 -5.87
CA THR A 19 -28.22 -57.61 -5.12
C THR A 19 -29.35 -57.04 -4.27
N LEU A 20 -29.16 -55.86 -3.69
CA LEU A 20 -30.16 -55.20 -2.85
C LEU A 20 -31.03 -54.18 -3.59
N GLY A 21 -30.63 -53.75 -4.80
CA GLY A 21 -31.34 -52.74 -5.57
C GLY A 21 -31.29 -51.34 -4.97
N ILE A 22 -30.38 -51.07 -4.03
CA ILE A 22 -30.30 -49.81 -3.27
C ILE A 22 -29.15 -48.96 -3.80
N ASP A 23 -29.40 -47.66 -4.02
CA ASP A 23 -28.35 -46.70 -4.33
C ASP A 23 -27.71 -46.11 -3.06
N ILE A 24 -26.54 -46.61 -2.70
CA ILE A 24 -25.76 -46.15 -1.55
C ILE A 24 -25.16 -44.74 -1.73
N TRP A 25 -25.11 -44.22 -2.96
CA TRP A 25 -24.55 -42.91 -3.24
C TRP A 25 -25.61 -41.80 -3.30
N SER A 26 -26.88 -42.16 -3.47
CA SER A 26 -28.02 -41.24 -3.60
C SER A 26 -28.00 -40.11 -2.58
N SER A 27 -27.92 -40.45 -1.28
CA SER A 27 -27.88 -39.46 -0.20
C SER A 27 -26.64 -38.55 -0.25
N HIS A 28 -25.47 -39.12 -0.62
CA HIS A 28 -24.24 -38.34 -0.73
C HIS A 28 -24.31 -37.35 -1.90
N TYR A 29 -24.78 -37.82 -3.07
CA TYR A 29 -24.98 -36.99 -4.25
C TYR A 29 -26.05 -35.94 -4.03
N GLU A 30 -27.17 -36.29 -3.39
CA GLU A 30 -28.23 -35.36 -3.05
C GLU A 30 -27.72 -34.23 -2.17
N ARG A 31 -26.97 -34.55 -1.10
CA ARG A 31 -26.34 -33.55 -0.24
C ARG A 31 -25.35 -32.66 -0.99
N MET A 32 -24.54 -33.24 -1.88
CA MET A 32 -23.61 -32.47 -2.71
C MET A 32 -24.34 -31.52 -3.66
N HIS A 33 -25.39 -32.00 -4.32
CA HIS A 33 -26.23 -31.20 -5.22
C HIS A 33 -26.96 -30.08 -4.46
N GLU A 34 -27.46 -30.37 -3.27
CA GLU A 34 -28.07 -29.37 -2.39
C GLU A 34 -27.08 -28.26 -2.03
N ASN A 35 -25.86 -28.63 -1.61
CA ASN A 35 -24.80 -27.68 -1.31
C ASN A 35 -24.46 -26.81 -2.53
N LEU A 36 -24.32 -27.43 -3.70
CA LEU A 36 -24.06 -26.69 -4.95
C LEU A 36 -25.20 -25.72 -5.27
N ARG A 37 -26.46 -26.12 -5.06
CA ARG A 37 -27.64 -25.26 -5.29
C ARG A 37 -27.63 -24.05 -4.35
N LYS A 38 -27.35 -24.28 -3.06
CA LYS A 38 -27.21 -23.21 -2.05
C LYS A 38 -26.10 -22.24 -2.41
N LEU A 39 -24.92 -22.73 -2.78
CA LEU A 39 -23.79 -21.88 -3.18
C LEU A 39 -24.13 -21.05 -4.44
N LYS A 40 -24.78 -21.66 -5.42
CA LYS A 40 -25.23 -20.94 -6.63
C LYS A 40 -26.24 -19.84 -6.29
N GLU A 41 -27.15 -20.10 -5.36
CA GLU A 41 -28.12 -19.11 -4.93
C GLU A 41 -27.46 -17.94 -4.20
N ILE A 42 -26.57 -18.22 -3.24
CA ILE A 42 -25.79 -17.20 -2.54
C ILE A 42 -25.00 -16.35 -3.56
N ASN A 43 -24.33 -16.99 -4.52
CA ASN A 43 -23.55 -16.27 -5.53
C ASN A 43 -24.43 -15.38 -6.41
N ARG A 44 -25.60 -15.86 -6.83
CA ARG A 44 -26.59 -15.05 -7.56
C ARG A 44 -27.03 -13.84 -6.76
N ASN A 45 -27.36 -14.04 -5.48
CA ASN A 45 -27.79 -12.95 -4.60
C ASN A 45 -26.67 -11.92 -4.39
N LEU A 46 -25.43 -12.36 -4.12
CA LEU A 46 -24.28 -11.45 -3.98
C LEU A 46 -24.03 -10.65 -5.26
N ARG A 47 -24.06 -11.29 -6.44
CA ARG A 47 -23.93 -10.58 -7.72
C ARG A 47 -25.05 -9.57 -7.94
N ARG A 48 -26.28 -9.89 -7.52
CA ARG A 48 -27.42 -8.98 -7.57
C ARG A 48 -27.19 -7.78 -6.65
N GLN A 49 -26.75 -8.00 -5.42
CA GLN A 49 -26.44 -6.92 -4.48
C GLN A 49 -25.32 -6.00 -4.99
N ILE A 50 -24.29 -6.54 -5.63
CA ILE A 50 -23.24 -5.74 -6.27
C ILE A 50 -23.84 -4.85 -7.37
N ARG A 51 -24.66 -5.42 -8.27
CA ARG A 51 -25.35 -4.65 -9.31
C ARG A 51 -26.25 -3.56 -8.73
N GLN A 52 -27.01 -3.86 -7.69
CA GLN A 52 -27.85 -2.87 -7.00
C GLN A 52 -27.01 -1.72 -6.43
N ARG A 53 -25.87 -2.02 -5.80
CA ARG A 53 -24.91 -1.01 -5.32
C ARG A 53 -24.22 -0.23 -6.46
N LEU A 54 -24.27 -0.72 -7.69
CA LEU A 54 -23.83 -0.01 -8.91
C LEU A 54 -24.96 0.81 -9.56
N GLY A 55 -26.19 0.74 -9.02
CA GLY A 55 -27.36 1.42 -9.58
C GLY A 55 -28.14 0.61 -10.61
N GLU A 56 -27.83 -0.68 -10.78
CA GLU A 56 -28.50 -1.57 -11.74
C GLU A 56 -29.53 -2.47 -11.03
N SER A 57 -30.51 -3.02 -11.78
CA SER A 57 -31.46 -4.03 -11.28
C SER A 57 -32.26 -3.58 -10.04
N LEU A 58 -32.73 -2.33 -10.02
CA LEU A 58 -33.45 -1.73 -8.88
C LEU A 58 -34.97 -1.95 -8.92
N ASN A 59 -35.52 -2.42 -10.04
CA ASN A 59 -36.96 -2.54 -10.27
C ASN A 59 -37.68 -3.49 -9.29
N ASP A 60 -36.95 -4.45 -8.73
CA ASP A 60 -37.50 -5.48 -7.82
C ASP A 60 -37.45 -5.05 -6.35
N LEU A 61 -36.89 -3.87 -6.03
CA LEU A 61 -36.76 -3.37 -4.67
C LEU A 61 -37.99 -2.54 -4.28
N SER A 62 -38.46 -2.74 -3.06
CA SER A 62 -39.41 -1.82 -2.43
C SER A 62 -38.75 -0.47 -2.11
N PHE A 63 -39.58 0.55 -1.90
CA PHE A 63 -39.09 1.89 -1.56
C PHE A 63 -38.24 1.91 -0.27
N ASP A 64 -38.63 1.13 0.74
CA ASP A 64 -37.89 1.05 2.00
C ASP A 64 -36.52 0.39 1.81
N GLU A 65 -36.44 -0.66 0.98
CA GLU A 65 -35.17 -1.31 0.64
C GLU A 65 -34.27 -0.39 -0.19
N LEU A 66 -34.85 0.40 -1.11
CA LEU A 66 -34.09 1.38 -1.90
C LEU A 66 -33.51 2.48 -1.03
N ARG A 67 -34.30 3.00 -0.08
CA ARG A 67 -33.85 3.98 0.92
C ARG A 67 -32.74 3.40 1.80
N GLY A 68 -32.88 2.14 2.23
CA GLY A 68 -31.84 1.44 3.00
C GLY A 68 -30.54 1.32 2.19
N LEU A 69 -30.63 0.94 0.92
CA LEU A 69 -29.49 0.84 0.01
C LEU A 69 -28.78 2.18 -0.19
N GLU A 70 -29.54 3.26 -0.39
CA GLU A 70 -29.02 4.63 -0.51
C GLU A 70 -28.23 5.04 0.74
N GLN A 71 -28.81 4.84 1.93
CA GLN A 71 -28.18 5.17 3.20
C GLN A 71 -26.89 4.38 3.43
N ASP A 72 -26.89 3.08 3.11
CA ASP A 72 -25.71 2.22 3.20
C ASP A 72 -24.57 2.70 2.29
N MET A 73 -24.92 3.12 1.07
CA MET A 73 -23.95 3.66 0.11
C MET A 73 -23.38 4.99 0.57
N GLU A 74 -24.21 5.92 1.04
CA GLU A 74 -23.75 7.21 1.57
C GLU A 74 -22.82 7.03 2.78
N ASN A 75 -23.17 6.12 3.70
CA ASN A 75 -22.33 5.78 4.85
C ASN A 75 -20.97 5.21 4.41
N SER A 76 -20.97 4.30 3.44
CA SER A 76 -19.74 3.70 2.89
C SER A 76 -18.86 4.75 2.22
N LEU A 77 -19.45 5.66 1.45
CA LEU A 77 -18.74 6.77 0.79
C LEU A 77 -18.14 7.72 1.82
N LYS A 78 -18.89 8.08 2.86
CA LYS A 78 -18.40 8.91 3.97
C LYS A 78 -17.18 8.26 4.62
N PHE A 79 -17.24 6.97 4.96
CA PHE A 79 -16.11 6.25 5.54
C PHE A 79 -14.87 6.25 4.64
N ILE A 80 -15.04 6.04 3.33
CA ILE A 80 -13.95 6.08 2.35
C ILE A 80 -13.33 7.49 2.29
N ARG A 81 -14.16 8.53 2.22
CA ARG A 81 -13.71 9.94 2.21
C ARG A 81 -12.94 10.28 3.48
N ASP A 82 -13.48 9.95 4.65
CA ASP A 82 -12.84 10.22 5.95
C ASP A 82 -11.47 9.54 6.04
N ARG A 83 -11.37 8.28 5.58
CA ARG A 83 -10.09 7.57 5.51
C ARG A 83 -9.12 8.26 4.54
N LYS A 84 -9.58 8.66 3.35
CA LYS A 84 -8.76 9.39 2.36
C LYS A 84 -8.22 10.69 2.93
N TYR A 85 -9.08 11.51 3.54
CA TYR A 85 -8.68 12.78 4.15
C TYR A 85 -7.71 12.57 5.31
N ARG A 86 -7.93 11.57 6.16
CA ARG A 86 -6.97 11.23 7.23
C ARG A 86 -5.58 10.90 6.69
N VAL A 87 -5.49 10.11 5.62
CA VAL A 87 -4.20 9.78 5.00
C VAL A 87 -3.51 11.03 4.45
N ILE A 88 -4.25 11.88 3.73
CA ILE A 88 -3.73 13.13 3.16
C ILE A 88 -3.26 14.09 4.27
N SER A 89 -4.08 14.30 5.30
CA SER A 89 -3.72 15.17 6.44
C SER A 89 -2.46 14.68 7.14
N ASN A 90 -2.34 13.38 7.38
CA ASN A 90 -1.14 12.81 7.99
C ASN A 90 0.11 13.06 7.12
N GLN A 91 0.01 12.91 5.80
CA GLN A 91 1.11 13.20 4.88
C GLN A 91 1.50 14.68 4.93
N ILE A 92 0.51 15.59 4.88
CA ILE A 92 0.74 17.03 5.00
C ILE A 92 1.46 17.35 6.32
N ASP A 93 1.04 16.77 7.43
CA ASP A 93 1.65 17.01 8.73
C ASP A 93 3.08 16.48 8.81
N THR A 94 3.37 15.32 8.20
CA THR A 94 4.73 14.81 8.06
C THR A 94 5.62 15.78 7.27
N TYR A 95 5.15 16.28 6.12
CA TYR A 95 5.94 17.22 5.32
C TYR A 95 6.12 18.57 6.02
N LYS A 96 5.09 19.09 6.69
CA LYS A 96 5.21 20.29 7.53
C LYS A 96 6.23 20.13 8.65
N LYS A 97 6.28 18.95 9.31
CA LYS A 97 7.30 18.65 10.32
C LYS A 97 8.70 18.62 9.72
N LYS A 98 8.87 18.00 8.54
CA LYS A 98 10.16 17.99 7.82
C LYS A 98 10.63 19.39 7.45
N LEU A 99 9.72 20.24 6.96
CA LEU A 99 10.03 21.63 6.62
C LEU A 99 10.55 22.39 7.85
N ARG A 100 9.81 22.35 8.96
CA ARG A 100 10.21 23.01 10.21
C ARG A 100 11.57 22.52 10.71
N ASN A 101 11.82 21.21 10.64
CA ASN A 101 13.09 20.63 11.05
C ASN A 101 14.26 21.14 10.18
N VAL A 102 14.08 21.25 8.86
CA VAL A 102 15.11 21.79 7.96
C VAL A 102 15.34 23.28 8.21
N GLU A 103 14.28 24.05 8.41
CA GLU A 103 14.37 25.48 8.77
C GLU A 103 15.12 25.68 10.10
N GLU A 104 14.86 24.84 11.10
CA GLU A 104 15.53 24.86 12.39
C GLU A 104 17.02 24.52 12.27
N ILE A 105 17.38 23.45 11.55
CA ILE A 105 18.79 23.11 11.27
C ILE A 105 19.49 24.27 10.56
N HIS A 106 18.85 24.88 9.57
CA HIS A 106 19.43 26.01 8.84
C HIS A 106 19.67 27.22 9.74
N ARG A 107 18.69 27.57 10.60
CA ARG A 107 18.84 28.66 11.58
C ARG A 107 19.95 28.39 12.58
N ASN A 108 20.03 27.16 13.11
CA ASN A 108 21.08 26.77 14.05
C ASN A 108 22.47 26.87 13.42
N LEU A 109 22.61 26.38 12.18
CA LEU A 109 23.88 26.46 11.45
C LEU A 109 24.32 27.90 11.19
N LEU A 110 23.40 28.79 10.79
CA LEU A 110 23.71 30.22 10.64
C LEU A 110 24.16 30.84 11.96
N HIS A 111 23.53 30.45 13.08
CA HIS A 111 23.91 30.94 14.39
C HIS A 111 25.31 30.45 14.82
N GLU A 112 25.65 29.19 14.54
CA GLU A 112 27.01 28.66 14.77
C GLU A 112 28.08 29.39 13.95
N PHE A 113 27.78 29.74 12.69
CA PHE A 113 28.69 30.55 11.86
C PHE A 113 28.89 31.95 12.44
N ALA A 114 27.81 32.63 12.85
CA ALA A 114 27.90 33.95 13.47
C ALA A 114 28.71 33.93 14.78
N ALA A 115 28.50 32.92 15.63
CA ALA A 115 29.25 32.76 16.89
C ALA A 115 30.74 32.47 16.66
N ARG A 116 31.12 31.88 15.52
CA ARG A 116 32.52 31.64 15.13
C ARG A 116 33.21 32.87 14.56
N GLU A 117 32.48 33.78 13.92
CA GLU A 117 33.03 35.09 13.48
C GLU A 117 33.30 36.02 14.67
N GLU A 118 32.58 35.85 15.78
CA GLU A 118 32.77 36.64 17.01
C GLU A 118 33.89 36.10 17.94
N ASP A 119 34.51 34.95 17.66
CA ASP A 119 35.68 34.46 18.40
C ASP A 119 36.97 35.15 17.87
N PRO A 120 37.56 36.12 18.60
CA PRO A 120 38.70 36.91 18.11
C PRO A 120 40.02 36.14 18.13
N HIS A 121 40.01 34.80 18.15
CA HIS A 121 41.20 33.97 18.30
C HIS A 121 41.99 33.73 17.02
N TYR A 122 41.93 34.67 16.09
CA TYR A 122 43.01 34.95 15.14
C TYR A 122 43.35 36.44 15.20
N GLY A 123 43.93 36.85 16.33
CA GLY A 123 44.59 38.13 16.43
C GLY A 123 45.70 38.22 15.38
N LEU A 124 45.56 39.18 14.46
CA LEU A 124 46.65 39.71 13.66
C LEU A 124 47.73 40.22 14.62
N VAL A 125 48.66 39.35 15.01
CA VAL A 125 49.90 39.79 15.64
C VAL A 125 50.77 40.33 14.51
N GLU A 126 50.86 41.65 14.42
CA GLU A 126 51.94 42.33 13.73
C GLU A 126 53.25 41.94 14.41
N ASN A 127 53.95 40.93 13.87
CA ASN A 127 55.29 40.59 14.32
C ASN A 127 56.29 41.03 13.25
N GLU A 128 56.75 42.26 13.42
CA GLU A 128 57.92 42.82 12.75
C GLU A 128 59.16 42.06 13.26
N GLY A 129 59.63 41.05 12.51
CA GLY A 129 60.80 40.28 12.92
C GLY A 129 61.08 39.01 12.12
N VAL A 130 61.76 39.19 10.99
CA VAL A 130 62.71 38.26 10.33
C VAL A 130 62.44 36.74 10.49
N TYR A 131 61.77 36.19 9.47
CA TYR A 131 61.84 34.83 8.90
C TYR A 131 62.42 33.68 9.75
N ASN A 132 61.57 32.71 10.09
CA ASN A 132 61.69 31.30 9.64
C ASN A 132 60.60 30.41 10.29
N SER A 133 59.52 30.07 9.56
CA SER A 133 58.90 28.74 9.66
C SER A 133 57.80 28.53 8.60
N VAL A 134 58.10 27.63 7.65
CA VAL A 134 57.21 26.57 7.12
C VAL A 134 55.69 26.80 7.26
N LEU A 135 55.07 27.54 6.33
CA LEU A 135 53.79 27.19 5.70
C LEU A 135 53.48 28.18 4.57
N GLY A 136 53.93 27.90 3.36
CA GLY A 136 53.62 28.71 2.19
C GLY A 136 52.17 28.53 1.75
N PHE A 137 51.25 29.33 2.29
CA PHE A 137 49.98 29.63 1.62
C PHE A 137 50.26 30.68 0.54
N SER A 138 50.46 30.23 -0.70
CA SER A 138 50.40 31.11 -1.86
C SER A 138 48.94 31.49 -2.12
N HIS A 139 48.64 32.75 -1.80
CA HIS A 139 47.44 33.49 -2.17
C HIS A 139 47.20 33.44 -3.68
N GLY A 140 45.98 33.06 -4.10
CA GLY A 140 45.57 33.16 -5.51
C GLY A 140 44.33 32.33 -5.88
N GLY A 141 43.15 32.74 -5.41
CA GLY A 141 41.87 32.25 -5.95
C GLY A 141 40.72 32.22 -4.93
N PRO A 142 39.47 32.47 -5.34
CA PRO A 142 38.32 32.35 -4.44
C PRO A 142 38.20 30.89 -4.02
N SER A 143 38.38 30.62 -2.73
CA SER A 143 38.17 29.29 -2.16
C SER A 143 36.67 28.99 -2.18
N THR A 144 36.18 28.48 -3.31
CA THR A 144 34.88 27.83 -3.40
C THR A 144 34.92 26.63 -2.46
N LEU A 145 34.33 26.77 -1.27
CA LEU A 145 33.91 25.62 -0.47
C LEU A 145 32.81 24.92 -1.25
N ALA A 146 33.20 23.98 -2.11
CA ALA A 146 32.28 23.06 -2.76
C ALA A 146 31.74 22.12 -1.67
N LEU A 147 30.60 22.48 -1.10
CA LEU A 147 29.75 21.52 -0.40
C LEU A 147 29.26 20.53 -1.45
N CYS A 148 30.00 19.43 -1.62
CA CYS A 148 29.53 18.29 -2.38
C CYS A 148 28.27 17.74 -1.70
N LEU A 149 27.09 18.15 -2.16
CA LEU A 149 25.87 17.39 -1.94
C LEU A 149 26.12 15.99 -2.53
N GLN A 150 26.27 14.99 -1.67
CA GLN A 150 26.16 13.61 -2.10
C GLN A 150 24.72 13.39 -2.58
N PRO A 151 24.48 13.03 -3.86
CA PRO A 151 23.20 12.48 -4.24
C PRO A 151 23.18 11.06 -3.68
N ASN A 152 22.36 10.82 -2.66
CA ASN A 152 21.95 9.46 -2.33
C ASN A 152 21.13 8.92 -3.49
N LEU A 153 21.82 8.37 -4.49
CA LEU A 153 21.28 7.41 -5.45
C LEU A 153 21.07 6.10 -4.68
N HIS A 154 19.89 5.96 -4.09
CA HIS A 154 19.33 4.64 -3.83
C HIS A 154 18.50 4.22 -5.04
N THR A 155 19.20 3.55 -5.94
CA THR A 155 18.71 2.78 -7.06
C THR A 155 17.57 1.83 -6.65
N GLY A 156 16.46 1.94 -7.38
CA GLY A 156 15.77 0.82 -8.01
C GLY A 156 15.08 -0.22 -7.11
N VAL A 157 13.77 -0.05 -6.94
CA VAL A 157 12.85 -1.20 -7.02
C VAL A 157 11.88 -0.91 -8.16
N ALA A 158 11.97 -1.76 -9.18
CA ALA A 158 11.14 -1.76 -10.37
C ALA A 158 9.66 -1.90 -10.01
N LEU A 159 8.82 -1.09 -10.66
CA LEU A 159 7.42 -1.43 -10.86
C LEU A 159 7.00 -0.90 -12.23
N ASP A 160 7.43 -1.61 -13.28
CA ASP A 160 6.84 -1.45 -14.60
C ASP A 160 5.43 -2.03 -14.58
N HIS A 161 4.43 -1.14 -14.48
CA HIS A 161 3.10 -1.40 -15.02
C HIS A 161 2.69 -0.21 -15.90
N PRO A 162 2.38 -0.45 -17.19
CA PRO A 162 2.01 0.61 -18.11
C PRO A 162 0.53 0.95 -17.89
N MET A 163 0.23 2.18 -17.48
CA MET A 163 -1.10 2.75 -17.63
C MET A 163 -1.06 3.83 -18.71
N THR A 164 -0.99 3.38 -19.96
CA THR A 164 -1.36 4.21 -21.11
C THR A 164 -2.89 4.26 -21.18
N TYR A 165 -3.45 5.36 -20.67
CA TYR A 165 -4.81 5.78 -21.00
C TYR A 165 -4.80 6.25 -22.46
N SER A 166 -5.44 5.49 -23.34
CA SER A 166 -5.82 5.95 -24.67
C SER A 166 -7.09 6.82 -24.55
N LEU A 167 -6.92 8.13 -24.61
CA LEU A 167 -7.97 9.07 -24.99
C LEU A 167 -8.04 9.11 -26.52
N LEU A 168 -9.11 8.57 -27.10
CA LEU A 168 -9.54 8.82 -28.47
C LEU A 168 -11.06 8.95 -28.44
N GLU A 169 -11.51 10.19 -28.62
CA GLU A 169 -12.72 10.55 -29.36
C GLU A 169 -12.29 11.55 -30.43
#